data_AF-A0A5E4PW21-F1
#
_entry.id   AF-A0A5E4PW21-F1
#
_cell.length_a   1.000
_cell.length_b   1.000
_cell.length_c   1.000
_cell.angle_alpha   90.00
_cell.angle_beta   90.00
_cell.angle_gamma   90.00
#
_symmetry.space_group_name_H-M   'P 1'
#
loop_
_entity.id
_entity.type
_entity.pdbx_description
1 polymer ?
#
loop_
_entity_poly.entity_id
_entity_poly.type
_entity_poly.pdbx_seq_one_letter_code
_entity_poly.pdbx_strand_id
1 'polypeptide(L)'
;MGNRQSSVRSTHFQPTNMAAGPYEDEVDDHHINISNKMVERLVEDGGLDRGKSTASVVSPRCDLKEKILIEKLKCLDKSHTERLGLTVGEVKALTKRVEMRTSNMVSTEAVCAACKDRVIACYDSAADPAGVVRCWETVGAFTQCVQEEAAQRLRARTERDDRERIRRSRDVALAREHALRELSGPYGDHE
;
A
#
# COMPACT_ATOMS: atom_id res chain seq x y z
N MET A 1 8.90 -34.92 -42.00
CA MET A 1 8.01 -34.14 -42.88
C MET A 1 6.77 -33.74 -42.07
N GLY A 2 6.42 -32.46 -42.00
CA GLY A 2 5.07 -32.03 -41.61
C GLY A 2 4.87 -31.51 -40.18
N ASN A 3 5.19 -30.23 -39.99
CA ASN A 3 4.74 -29.38 -38.90
C ASN A 3 3.24 -29.02 -39.11
N ARG A 4 2.41 -28.97 -38.05
CA ARG A 4 1.27 -28.02 -37.91
C ARG A 4 0.61 -28.11 -36.52
N GLN A 5 0.38 -26.92 -35.96
CA GLN A 5 -0.06 -26.56 -34.62
C GLN A 5 -1.59 -26.64 -34.47
N SER A 6 -2.06 -26.87 -33.23
CA SER A 6 -3.29 -26.34 -32.60
C SER A 6 -3.55 -27.13 -31.31
N SER A 7 -4.15 -26.69 -30.22
CA SER A 7 -4.64 -25.41 -29.71
C SER A 7 -5.34 -25.81 -28.39
N VAL A 8 -5.43 -24.88 -27.43
CA VAL A 8 -6.32 -24.90 -26.26
C VAL A 8 -5.98 -25.84 -25.09
N ARG A 9 -5.31 -25.24 -24.11
CA ARG A 9 -5.42 -25.54 -22.67
C ARG A 9 -6.88 -25.38 -22.23
N SER A 10 -7.54 -26.46 -21.81
CA SER A 10 -8.88 -26.38 -21.21
C SER A 10 -8.93 -27.18 -19.91
N THR A 11 -9.04 -26.46 -18.81
CA THR A 11 -9.39 -26.96 -17.49
C THR A 11 -10.86 -27.35 -17.48
N HIS A 12 -11.16 -28.63 -17.40
CA HIS A 12 -12.50 -29.11 -17.07
C HIS A 12 -12.43 -29.92 -15.78
N PHE A 13 -12.78 -29.26 -14.67
CA PHE A 13 -13.29 -29.95 -13.48
C PHE A 13 -14.80 -30.06 -13.63
N GLN A 14 -15.30 -31.29 -13.59
CA GLN A 14 -16.59 -31.74 -13.05
C GLN A 14 -16.78 -33.22 -13.47
N PRO A 15 -17.70 -34.01 -12.85
CA PRO A 15 -18.50 -33.80 -11.63
C PRO A 15 -18.57 -35.05 -10.72
N THR A 16 -19.05 -34.92 -9.49
CA THR A 16 -19.84 -36.02 -8.87
C THR A 16 -21.05 -35.47 -8.15
N ASN A 17 -22.20 -35.98 -8.57
CA ASN A 17 -23.53 -35.72 -8.07
C ASN A 17 -23.75 -36.27 -6.65
N MET A 18 -24.37 -35.42 -5.85
CA MET A 18 -25.41 -35.61 -4.83
C MET A 18 -25.88 -37.03 -4.46
N ALA A 19 -25.95 -37.26 -3.15
CA ALA A 19 -27.09 -37.85 -2.42
C ALA A 19 -27.03 -37.30 -0.97
N ALA A 20 -27.82 -36.28 -0.63
CA ALA A 20 -29.17 -36.36 -0.04
C ALA A 20 -29.19 -36.82 1.44
N GLY A 21 -29.44 -35.87 2.35
CA GLY A 21 -29.87 -36.13 3.74
C GLY A 21 -29.79 -34.87 4.62
N PRO A 22 -30.78 -34.58 5.49
CA PRO A 22 -31.15 -33.22 5.89
C PRO A 22 -30.79 -32.88 7.35
N TYR A 23 -30.87 -31.59 7.69
CA TYR A 23 -30.82 -30.98 9.04
C TYR A 23 -29.43 -30.81 9.66
N GLU A 24 -28.96 -29.56 9.68
CA GLU A 24 -28.72 -28.70 10.86
C GLU A 24 -27.86 -27.53 10.37
N ASP A 25 -28.35 -26.31 10.58
CA ASP A 25 -27.68 -25.06 10.25
C ASP A 25 -26.58 -24.80 11.30
N GLU A 26 -25.41 -25.43 11.17
CA GLU A 26 -24.22 -25.04 11.93
C GLU A 26 -23.65 -23.77 11.30
N VAL A 27 -24.23 -22.63 11.68
CA VAL A 27 -23.53 -21.35 11.65
C VAL A 27 -22.37 -21.50 12.62
N ASP A 28 -21.20 -21.91 12.10
CA ASP A 28 -19.94 -21.93 12.86
C ASP A 28 -19.51 -20.48 13.05
N ASP A 29 -20.19 -19.86 14.01
CA ASP A 29 -19.98 -18.52 14.51
C ASP A 29 -18.58 -18.56 15.15
N HIS A 30 -17.56 -18.19 14.36
CA HIS A 30 -16.16 -18.15 14.77
C HIS A 30 -15.93 -17.08 15.87
N HIS A 31 -16.54 -17.26 17.04
CA HIS A 31 -16.27 -16.48 18.23
C HIS A 31 -14.95 -16.95 18.80
N ILE A 32 -13.91 -16.17 18.54
CA ILE A 32 -12.63 -16.32 19.24
C ILE A 32 -12.87 -15.88 20.68
N ASN A 33 -13.20 -16.83 21.56
CA ASN A 33 -13.34 -16.60 22.99
C ASN A 33 -11.96 -16.44 23.62
N ILE A 34 -11.41 -15.22 23.54
CA ILE A 34 -10.17 -14.87 24.23
C ILE A 34 -10.50 -14.71 25.73
N SER A 35 -9.99 -15.62 26.56
CA SER A 35 -10.09 -15.52 28.01
C SER A 35 -9.54 -14.17 28.50
N ASN A 36 -10.21 -13.50 29.44
CA ASN A 36 -9.68 -12.28 30.08
C ASN A 36 -8.23 -12.44 30.57
N LYS A 37 -7.86 -13.66 30.99
CA LYS A 37 -6.50 -13.98 31.43
C LYS A 37 -5.48 -14.04 30.29
N MET A 38 -5.93 -14.38 29.09
CA MET A 38 -5.13 -14.28 27.86
C MET A 38 -5.05 -12.84 27.38
N VAL A 39 -6.11 -12.03 27.55
CA VAL A 39 -6.06 -10.57 27.28
C VAL A 39 -5.07 -9.88 28.21
N GLU A 40 -5.11 -10.17 29.52
CA GLU A 40 -4.13 -9.63 30.48
C GLU A 40 -2.70 -10.02 30.10
N ARG A 41 -2.46 -11.29 29.74
CA ARG A 41 -1.13 -11.72 29.26
C ARG A 41 -0.74 -11.10 27.93
N LEU A 42 -1.67 -10.87 26.99
CA LEU A 42 -1.40 -10.16 25.73
C LEU A 42 -1.09 -8.68 25.96
N VAL A 43 -1.69 -8.06 26.98
CA VAL A 43 -1.38 -6.69 27.40
C VAL A 43 -0.04 -6.63 28.13
N GLU A 44 0.28 -7.62 28.95
CA GLU A 44 1.57 -7.75 29.63
C GLU A 44 2.70 -8.05 28.61
N ASP A 45 2.54 -9.05 27.74
CA ASP A 45 3.51 -9.45 26.72
C ASP A 45 3.63 -8.40 25.60
N GLY A 46 2.53 -7.76 25.20
CA GLY A 46 2.54 -6.61 24.28
C GLY A 46 3.16 -5.35 24.90
N GLY A 47 3.24 -5.29 26.22
CA GLY A 47 3.93 -4.25 26.98
C GLY A 47 5.43 -4.48 27.15
N LEU A 48 5.94 -5.69 26.85
CA LEU A 48 7.34 -6.06 27.10
C LEU A 48 8.32 -5.77 25.95
N ASP A 49 7.85 -5.29 24.80
CA ASP A 49 8.73 -4.78 23.73
C ASP A 49 9.02 -3.26 23.83
N ARG A 50 8.52 -2.61 24.89
CA ARG A 50 9.05 -1.32 25.34
C ARG A 50 10.21 -1.55 26.30
N GLY A 51 11.35 -1.91 25.72
CA GLY A 51 12.56 -2.25 26.44
C GLY A 51 12.97 -1.27 27.53
N LYS A 52 13.26 -1.86 28.70
CA LYS A 52 14.33 -1.56 29.68
C LYS A 52 14.31 -0.14 30.30
N SER A 53 14.21 0.03 31.61
CA SER A 53 14.90 -0.73 32.66
C SER A 53 14.21 -0.48 33.99
N THR A 54 14.20 -1.51 34.83
CA THR A 54 14.19 -1.38 36.30
C THR A 54 14.88 -0.09 36.72
N ALA A 55 14.25 0.66 37.64
CA ALA A 55 14.84 1.79 38.35
C ALA A 55 16.07 1.33 39.17
N SER A 56 17.14 0.98 38.47
CA SER A 56 18.50 1.04 38.95
C SER A 56 18.77 2.53 39.07
N VAL A 57 18.88 3.01 40.30
CA VAL A 57 19.50 4.27 40.72
C VAL A 57 20.14 4.98 39.52
N VAL A 58 19.42 5.93 38.93
CA VAL A 58 19.91 6.70 37.79
C VAL A 58 21.13 7.47 38.29
N SER A 59 22.30 6.93 37.98
CA SER A 59 23.55 7.63 38.21
C SER A 59 23.53 8.85 37.28
N PRO A 60 23.65 10.09 37.79
CA PRO A 60 23.59 11.32 36.98
C PRO A 60 24.68 11.39 35.90
N ARG A 61 25.64 10.46 35.93
CA ARG A 61 26.67 10.29 34.91
C ARG A 61 26.19 9.58 33.63
N CYS A 62 25.13 8.76 33.69
CA CYS A 62 24.54 8.15 32.49
C CYS A 62 23.81 9.21 31.66
N ASP A 63 23.00 10.05 32.30
CA ASP A 63 22.27 11.13 31.63
C ASP A 63 23.21 12.15 30.98
N LEU A 64 24.37 12.44 31.59
CA LEU A 64 25.32 13.40 31.02
C LEU A 64 26.00 12.85 29.76
N LYS A 65 26.43 11.58 29.79
CA LYS A 65 27.00 10.91 28.61
C LYS A 65 25.99 10.82 27.48
N GLU A 66 24.74 10.50 27.80
CA GLU A 66 23.65 10.43 26.84
C GLU A 66 23.32 11.82 26.26
N LYS A 67 23.27 12.87 27.08
CA LYS A 67 23.10 14.26 26.61
C LYS A 67 24.22 14.70 25.68
N ILE A 68 25.47 14.40 26.01
CA ILE A 68 26.63 14.70 25.15
C ILE A 68 26.54 13.93 23.82
N LEU A 69 26.11 12.67 23.87
CA LEU A 69 25.91 11.87 22.66
C LEU A 69 24.82 12.48 21.77
N ILE A 70 23.68 12.85 22.34
CA ILE A 70 22.57 13.50 21.64
C ILE A 70 23.01 14.83 21.03
N GLU A 71 23.80 15.63 21.75
CA GLU A 71 24.31 16.90 21.23
C GLU A 71 25.28 16.69 20.06
N LYS A 72 26.20 15.72 20.16
CA LYS A 72 27.09 15.35 19.05
C LYS A 72 26.31 14.91 17.81
N LEU A 73 25.25 14.11 17.99
CA LEU A 73 24.38 13.68 16.89
C LEU A 73 23.67 14.88 16.25
N LYS A 74 23.23 15.86 17.04
CA LYS A 74 22.64 17.10 16.52
C LYS A 74 23.65 17.94 15.72
N CYS A 75 24.89 18.03 16.18
CA CYS A 75 25.94 18.74 15.42
C CYS A 75 26.26 18.04 14.10
N LEU A 76 26.33 16.70 14.10
CA LEU A 76 26.52 15.94 12.87
C LEU A 76 25.34 16.11 11.91
N ASP A 77 24.10 16.07 12.40
CA ASP A 77 22.89 16.30 11.60
C ASP A 77 22.87 17.72 11.02
N LYS A 78 23.23 18.75 11.79
CA LYS A 78 23.37 20.13 11.29
C LYS A 78 24.42 20.25 10.20
N SER A 79 25.61 19.67 10.41
CA SER A 79 26.68 19.70 9.39
C SER A 79 26.27 18.96 8.11
N HIS A 80 25.57 17.83 8.24
CA HIS A 80 25.02 17.11 7.11
C HIS A 80 23.94 17.92 6.38
N THR A 81 23.09 18.61 7.13
CA THR A 81 22.03 19.48 6.60
C THR A 81 22.63 20.68 5.87
N GLU A 82 23.65 21.33 6.42
CA GLU A 82 24.34 22.46 5.76
C GLU A 82 25.00 22.03 4.44
N ARG A 83 25.55 20.81 4.39
CA ARG A 83 26.23 20.28 3.20
C ARG A 83 25.27 19.74 2.14
N LEU A 84 24.20 19.06 2.54
CA LEU A 84 23.28 18.37 1.63
C LEU A 84 21.95 19.11 1.43
N GLY A 85 21.69 20.17 2.19
CA GLY A 85 20.43 20.92 2.17
C GLY A 85 19.22 20.17 2.73
N LEU A 86 19.41 18.99 3.34
CA LEU A 86 18.35 18.13 3.84
C LEU A 86 18.68 17.59 5.23
N THR A 87 17.74 17.75 6.17
CA THR A 87 17.78 17.16 7.50
C THR A 87 17.45 15.66 7.46
N VAL A 88 17.92 14.88 8.43
CA VAL A 88 17.52 13.47 8.58
C VAL A 88 15.99 13.32 8.70
N GLY A 89 15.33 14.27 9.36
CA GLY A 89 13.87 14.32 9.45
C GLY A 89 13.18 14.43 8.08
N GLU A 90 13.70 15.29 7.21
CA GLU A 90 13.18 15.47 5.85
C GLU A 90 13.41 14.23 4.97
N VAL A 91 14.59 13.61 5.07
CA VAL A 91 14.88 12.34 4.37
C VAL A 91 13.91 11.26 4.82
N LYS A 92 13.66 11.13 6.12
CA LYS A 92 12.70 10.15 6.66
C LYS A 92 11.27 10.44 6.21
N ALA A 93 10.87 11.72 6.20
CA ALA A 93 9.55 12.13 5.70
C ALA A 93 9.40 11.90 4.18
N LEU A 94 10.46 12.10 3.41
CA LEU A 94 10.49 11.81 1.97
C LEU A 94 10.35 10.30 1.74
N THR A 95 11.13 9.50 2.47
CA THR A 95 11.09 8.03 2.41
C THR A 95 9.69 7.50 2.71
N LYS A 96 9.06 7.96 3.80
CA LYS A 96 7.69 7.54 4.15
C LYS A 96 6.66 7.94 3.10
N ARG A 97 6.81 9.12 2.46
CA ARG A 97 5.93 9.54 1.36
C ARG A 97 6.11 8.67 0.12
N VAL A 98 7.35 8.28 -0.18
CA VAL A 98 7.64 7.34 -1.28
C VAL A 98 7.00 6.00 -0.97
N GLU A 99 7.27 5.41 0.19
CA GLU A 99 6.71 4.12 0.62
C GLU A 99 5.18 4.08 0.56
N MET A 100 4.48 5.10 1.09
CA MET A 100 3.01 5.13 1.00
C MET A 100 2.52 5.16 -0.45
N ARG A 101 3.22 5.87 -1.34
CA ARG A 101 2.85 5.99 -2.76
C ARG A 101 3.23 4.76 -3.59
N THR A 102 4.25 4.01 -3.17
CA THR A 102 4.77 2.85 -3.88
C THR A 102 4.28 1.52 -3.33
N SER A 103 3.69 1.48 -2.13
CA SER A 103 3.21 0.26 -1.44
C SER A 103 2.30 -0.64 -2.28
N ASN A 104 1.51 -0.06 -3.18
CA ASN A 104 0.58 -0.77 -4.08
C ASN A 104 1.04 -0.76 -5.55
N MET A 105 2.32 -0.49 -5.83
CA MET A 105 2.85 -0.57 -7.19
C MET A 105 3.01 -2.03 -7.61
N VAL A 106 2.18 -2.44 -8.58
CA VAL A 106 2.18 -3.79 -9.18
C VAL A 106 3.41 -4.04 -10.07
N SER A 107 4.11 -2.98 -10.50
CA SER A 107 5.32 -3.07 -11.32
C SER A 107 6.40 -2.15 -10.77
N THR A 108 7.63 -2.67 -10.70
CA THR A 108 8.86 -1.96 -10.33
C THR A 108 9.51 -1.26 -11.53
N GLU A 109 8.95 -1.36 -12.73
CA GLU A 109 9.51 -0.73 -13.91
C GLU A 109 9.45 0.79 -13.81
N ALA A 110 10.55 1.44 -14.18
CA ALA A 110 10.65 2.89 -14.16
C ALA A 110 9.65 3.49 -15.14
N VAL A 111 8.77 4.35 -14.62
CA VAL A 111 7.88 5.17 -15.45
C VAL A 111 8.76 6.05 -16.34
N CYS A 112 8.52 6.01 -17.66
CA CYS A 112 9.28 6.77 -18.64
C CYS A 112 10.79 6.46 -18.65
N ALA A 113 11.18 5.19 -18.55
CA ALA A 113 12.58 4.74 -18.54
C ALA A 113 13.43 5.40 -19.65
N ALA A 114 12.92 5.45 -20.89
CA ALA A 114 13.64 6.07 -22.01
C ALA A 114 13.88 7.58 -21.81
N CYS A 115 12.93 8.31 -21.21
CA CYS A 115 13.10 9.73 -20.92
C CYS A 115 14.08 9.94 -19.74
N LYS A 116 14.03 9.05 -18.74
CA LYS A 116 14.98 9.05 -17.62
C LYS A 116 16.41 8.87 -18.12
N ASP A 117 16.65 7.90 -19.00
CA ASP A 117 17.99 7.62 -19.53
C ASP A 117 18.53 8.79 -20.38
N ARG A 118 17.67 9.51 -21.10
CA ARG A 118 18.03 10.75 -21.82
C ARG A 118 18.44 11.89 -20.89
N VAL A 119 17.76 12.04 -19.75
CA VAL A 119 18.11 13.06 -18.75
C VAL A 119 19.48 12.75 -18.15
N ILE A 120 19.73 11.47 -17.79
CA ILE A 120 21.03 11.03 -17.28
C ILE A 120 22.13 11.30 -18.32
N ALA A 121 21.92 10.87 -19.56
CA ALA A 121 22.88 11.10 -20.65
C ALA A 121 23.16 12.60 -20.89
N CYS A 122 22.14 13.46 -20.75
CA CYS A 122 22.33 14.89 -20.90
C CYS A 122 23.23 15.46 -19.79
N TYR A 123 22.96 15.11 -18.53
CA TYR A 123 23.79 15.58 -17.41
C TYR A 123 25.20 15.00 -17.44
N ASP A 124 25.38 13.73 -17.83
CA ASP A 124 26.70 13.11 -17.96
C ASP A 124 27.53 13.77 -19.08
N SER A 125 26.88 14.30 -20.12
CA SER A 125 27.54 15.04 -21.20
C SER A 125 27.85 16.51 -20.85
N ALA A 126 27.29 17.04 -19.76
CA ALA A 126 27.49 18.41 -19.36
C ALA A 126 28.79 18.56 -18.56
N ALA A 127 29.88 18.95 -19.23
CA ALA A 127 31.18 19.19 -18.59
C ALA A 127 31.19 20.40 -17.63
N ASP A 128 30.31 21.38 -17.87
CA ASP A 128 30.29 22.66 -17.15
C ASP A 128 28.91 22.96 -16.55
N PRO A 129 28.81 23.76 -15.47
CA PRO A 129 27.53 24.18 -14.90
C PRO A 129 26.60 24.90 -15.89
N ALA A 130 27.14 25.56 -16.91
CA ALA A 130 26.35 26.17 -17.98
C ALA A 130 25.76 25.12 -18.95
N GLY A 131 26.43 23.97 -19.13
CA GLY A 131 25.93 22.84 -19.92
C GLY A 131 24.73 22.15 -19.27
N VAL A 132 24.69 22.11 -17.94
CA VAL A 132 23.57 21.58 -17.14
C VAL A 132 22.25 22.29 -17.45
N VAL A 133 22.29 23.61 -17.70
CA VAL A 133 21.11 24.41 -18.07
C VAL A 133 20.51 23.97 -19.42
N ARG A 134 21.34 23.46 -20.35
CA ARG A 134 20.88 22.96 -21.66
C ARG A 134 20.04 21.69 -21.53
N CYS A 135 20.15 20.96 -20.42
CA CYS A 135 19.32 19.78 -20.16
C CYS A 135 17.88 20.13 -19.76
N TRP A 136 17.52 21.41 -19.63
CA TRP A 136 16.18 21.82 -19.22
C TRP A 136 15.06 21.24 -20.11
N GLU A 137 15.26 21.20 -21.43
CA GLU A 137 14.28 20.61 -22.35
C GLU A 137 14.12 19.09 -22.11
N THR A 138 15.23 18.37 -21.89
CA THR A 138 15.16 16.93 -21.58
C THR A 138 14.48 16.65 -20.25
N VAL A 139 14.69 17.51 -19.25
CA VAL A 139 14.00 17.45 -17.95
C VAL A 139 12.51 17.78 -18.11
N GLY A 140 12.18 18.76 -18.97
CA GLY A 140 10.81 19.09 -19.34
C GLY A 140 10.07 17.92 -19.99
N ALA A 141 10.71 17.25 -20.94
CA ALA A 141 10.14 16.06 -21.58
C ALA A 141 9.95 14.88 -20.60
N PHE A 142 10.89 14.69 -19.67
CA PHE A 142 10.74 13.67 -18.62
C PHE A 142 9.59 13.98 -17.67
N THR A 143 9.48 15.23 -17.21
CA THR A 143 8.39 15.66 -16.32
C THR A 143 7.03 15.55 -17.00
N GLN A 144 6.92 15.92 -18.28
CA GLN A 144 5.69 15.73 -19.07
C GLN A 144 5.32 14.25 -19.17
N CYS A 145 6.25 13.36 -19.53
CA CYS A 145 5.99 11.93 -19.63
C CYS A 145 5.48 11.35 -18.30
N VAL A 146 6.10 11.73 -17.17
CA VAL A 146 5.66 11.27 -15.84
C VAL A 146 4.26 11.77 -15.50
N GLN A 147 3.94 13.02 -15.85
CA GLN A 147 2.60 13.58 -15.62
C GLN A 147 1.54 12.88 -16.47
N GLU A 148 1.83 12.59 -17.74
CA GLU A 148 0.91 11.90 -18.64
C GLU A 148 0.64 10.46 -18.18
N GLU A 149 1.68 9.72 -17.82
CA GLU A 149 1.58 8.38 -17.24
C GLU A 149 0.79 8.38 -15.92
N ALA A 150 1.07 9.35 -15.04
CA ALA A 150 0.31 9.51 -13.80
C ALA A 150 -1.17 9.80 -14.06
N ALA A 151 -1.47 10.69 -15.03
CA ALA A 151 -2.83 11.01 -15.43
C ALA A 151 -3.55 9.80 -16.04
N GLN A 152 -2.88 9.03 -16.89
CA GLN A 152 -3.44 7.79 -17.45
C GLN A 152 -3.76 6.76 -16.37
N ARG A 153 -2.83 6.53 -15.43
CA ARG A 153 -3.05 5.63 -14.30
C ARG A 153 -4.19 6.09 -13.41
N LEU A 154 -4.31 7.39 -13.17
CA LEU A 154 -5.42 7.96 -12.41
C LEU A 154 -6.74 7.72 -13.13
N ARG A 155 -6.84 8.04 -14.43
CA ARG A 155 -8.04 7.78 -15.23
C ARG A 155 -8.44 6.31 -15.22
N ALA A 156 -7.48 5.40 -15.39
CA ALA A 156 -7.74 3.96 -15.36
C ALA A 156 -8.24 3.47 -13.99
N ARG A 157 -7.77 4.08 -12.88
CA ARG A 157 -8.30 3.81 -11.54
C ARG A 157 -9.72 4.35 -11.39
N THR A 158 -9.96 5.61 -11.76
CA THR A 158 -11.29 6.22 -11.70
C THR A 158 -12.31 5.42 -12.50
N GLU A 159 -11.97 5.01 -13.73
CA GLU A 159 -12.87 4.20 -14.55
C GLU A 159 -13.15 2.82 -13.93
N ARG A 160 -12.15 2.19 -13.32
CA ARG A 160 -12.34 0.93 -12.58
C ARG A 160 -13.29 1.13 -11.39
N ASP A 161 -13.05 2.17 -10.60
CA ASP A 161 -13.83 2.48 -9.41
C ASP A 161 -15.29 2.82 -9.78
N ASP A 162 -15.50 3.56 -10.87
CA ASP A 162 -16.83 3.87 -11.40
C ASP A 162 -17.58 2.61 -11.83
N ARG A 163 -16.92 1.71 -12.58
CA ARG A 163 -17.51 0.43 -12.99
C ARG A 163 -17.87 -0.44 -11.77
N GLU A 164 -17.01 -0.47 -10.76
CA GLU A 164 -17.25 -1.22 -9.53
C GLU A 164 -18.39 -0.61 -8.70
N ARG A 165 -18.45 0.73 -8.61
CA ARG A 165 -19.55 1.45 -7.97
C ARG A 165 -20.89 1.14 -8.63
N ILE A 166 -20.94 1.11 -9.96
CA ILE A 166 -22.16 0.75 -10.71
C ILE A 166 -22.60 -0.69 -10.38
N ARG A 167 -21.67 -1.65 -10.36
CA ARG A 167 -21.97 -3.04 -9.98
C ARG A 167 -22.54 -3.11 -8.56
N ARG A 168 -21.85 -2.54 -7.57
CA ARG A 168 -22.29 -2.50 -6.17
C ARG A 168 -23.66 -1.84 -6.03
N SER A 169 -23.92 -0.75 -6.76
CA SER A 169 -25.24 -0.10 -6.73
C SER A 169 -26.36 -0.99 -7.27
N ARG A 170 -26.08 -1.78 -8.31
CA ARG A 170 -27.04 -2.74 -8.87
C ARG A 170 -27.31 -3.87 -7.87
N ASP A 171 -26.27 -4.40 -7.24
CA ASP A 171 -26.42 -5.48 -6.26
C ASP A 171 -27.23 -5.01 -5.04
N VAL A 172 -26.98 -3.79 -4.56
CA VAL A 172 -27.77 -3.17 -3.48
C VAL A 172 -29.23 -2.95 -3.90
N ALA A 173 -29.49 -2.52 -5.13
CA ALA A 173 -30.84 -2.35 -5.64
C ALA A 173 -31.60 -3.69 -5.70
N LEU A 174 -30.97 -4.74 -6.24
CA LEU A 174 -31.54 -6.09 -6.30
C LEU A 174 -31.80 -6.66 -4.90
N ALA A 175 -30.87 -6.45 -3.97
CA ALA A 175 -31.05 -6.88 -2.58
C ALA A 175 -32.23 -6.16 -1.90
N ARG A 176 -32.41 -4.86 -2.17
CA ARG A 176 -33.57 -4.10 -1.68
C ARG A 176 -34.88 -4.59 -2.28
N GLU A 177 -34.92 -4.86 -3.58
CA GLU A 177 -36.11 -5.42 -4.24
C GLU A 177 -36.46 -6.80 -3.67
N HIS A 178 -35.47 -7.66 -3.44
CA HIS A 178 -35.69 -8.97 -2.80
C HIS A 178 -36.25 -8.83 -1.39
N ALA A 179 -35.64 -7.97 -0.56
CA ALA A 179 -36.10 -7.73 0.81
C ALA A 179 -37.53 -7.15 0.86
N LEU A 180 -37.88 -6.23 -0.05
CA LEU A 180 -39.23 -5.71 -0.16
C LEU A 180 -40.24 -6.77 -0.61
N ARG A 181 -39.83 -7.67 -1.51
CA ARG A 181 -40.66 -8.77 -1.99
C ARG A 181 -40.95 -9.80 -0.90
N GLU A 182 -39.96 -10.10 -0.05
CA GLU A 182 -40.13 -10.95 1.14
C GLU A 182 -41.08 -10.32 2.16
N LEU A 183 -41.00 -9.00 2.37
CA LEU A 183 -41.93 -8.26 3.23
C LEU A 183 -43.36 -8.23 2.68
N SER A 184 -43.54 -8.34 1.36
CA SER A 184 -44.84 -8.44 0.69
C SER A 184 -45.36 -9.87 0.49
N GLY A 185 -44.73 -10.88 1.11
CA GLY A 185 -45.21 -12.27 1.11
C GLY A 185 -46.61 -12.44 1.73
N PRO A 186 -47.25 -13.63 1.61
CA PRO A 186 -48.69 -13.85 1.41
C PRO A 186 -49.66 -13.51 2.57
N TYR A 187 -49.25 -12.67 3.52
CA TYR A 187 -50.08 -12.14 4.61
C TYR A 187 -50.28 -10.62 4.50
N GLY A 188 -50.13 -10.06 3.30
CA GLY A 188 -50.45 -8.65 2.99
C GLY A 188 -51.93 -8.37 2.69
N ASP A 189 -52.79 -9.39 2.73
CA ASP A 189 -54.24 -9.25 2.66
C ASP A 189 -54.85 -9.79 3.96
N HIS A 190 -54.89 -8.94 4.99
CA HIS A 190 -55.87 -9.05 6.06
C HIS A 190 -56.18 -7.64 6.58
N GLU A 191 -57.34 -7.16 6.14
CA GLU A 191 -58.20 -6.07 6.68
C GLU A 191 -57.61 -4.69 6.94
#